data_AF-A0A968CGX7-F1
#
_entry.id   AF-A0A968CGX7-F1
#
_cell.length_a   1.000
_cell.length_b   1.000
_cell.length_c   1.000
_cell.angle_alpha   90.00
_cell.angle_beta   90.00
_cell.angle_gamma   90.00
#
_symmetry.space_group_name_H-M   'P 1'
#
loop_
_entity.id
_entity.type
_entity.pdbx_description
1 polymer ?
#
loop_
_entity_poly.entity_id
_entity_poly.type
_entity_poly.pdbx_seq_one_letter_code
_entity_poly.pdbx_strand_id
1 'polypeptide(L)'
;MNEKNIALIISEAKNFVEFYSKLLKDNDFKILKAKNLNTWLHKTEASRQVEFDICFVDNRLGGFQFGALLKHLKQYKPQAIVVNVSQNHHYEPPEYIQFFNLNSPT
;
A
#
# COMPACT_ATOMS: atom_id res chain seq x y z
N MET A 1 -2.14 14.00 22.63
CA MET A 1 -2.66 12.70 22.19
C MET A 1 -1.65 12.13 21.20
N ASN A 2 -1.15 10.90 21.38
CA ASN A 2 -0.27 10.27 20.39
C ASN A 2 -1.12 9.85 19.19
N GLU A 3 -1.03 10.59 18.09
CA GLU A 3 -1.60 10.15 16.82
C GLU A 3 -0.85 8.89 16.37
N LYS A 4 -1.57 7.77 16.24
CA LYS A 4 -0.99 6.53 15.70
C LYS A 4 -0.89 6.67 14.18
N ASN A 5 0.30 6.39 13.63
CA ASN A 5 0.49 6.27 12.19
C ASN A 5 -0.50 5.22 11.62
N ILE A 6 -1.02 5.48 10.43
CA ILE A 6 -2.04 4.65 9.81
C ILE A 6 -1.45 3.92 8.60
N ALA A 7 -1.57 2.61 8.58
CA ALA A 7 -1.14 1.77 7.47
C ALA A 7 -2.34 1.21 6.71
N LEU A 8 -2.32 1.31 5.39
CA LEU A 8 -3.26 0.64 4.50
C LEU A 8 -2.63 -0.63 3.93
N ILE A 9 -3.36 -1.73 3.89
CA ILE A 9 -2.97 -2.95 3.19
C ILE A 9 -3.99 -3.23 2.09
N ILE A 10 -3.55 -3.31 0.83
CA ILE A 10 -4.38 -3.65 -0.33
C ILE A 10 -3.96 -5.03 -0.86
N SER A 11 -4.75 -6.06 -0.57
CA SER A 11 -4.53 -7.43 -1.04
C SER A 11 -5.76 -8.32 -0.84
N GLU A 12 -5.99 -9.25 -1.77
CA GLU A 12 -6.95 -10.35 -1.63
C GLU A 12 -6.33 -11.57 -0.93
N ALA A 13 -5.00 -11.66 -0.89
CA ALA A 13 -4.28 -12.80 -0.36
C ALA A 13 -4.23 -12.74 1.18
N LYS A 14 -4.91 -13.69 1.85
CA LYS A 14 -4.99 -13.73 3.32
C LYS A 14 -3.62 -13.73 3.99
N ASN A 15 -2.67 -14.53 3.48
CA ASN A 15 -1.32 -14.62 4.00
C ASN A 15 -0.56 -13.29 3.93
N PHE A 16 -0.73 -12.51 2.86
CA PHE A 16 -0.15 -11.17 2.73
C PHE A 16 -0.72 -10.23 3.78
N VAL A 17 -2.05 -10.19 3.89
CA VAL A 17 -2.74 -9.33 4.86
C VAL A 17 -2.33 -9.69 6.28
N GLU A 18 -2.27 -10.97 6.62
CA GLU A 18 -1.88 -11.45 7.96
C GLU A 18 -0.43 -11.09 8.30
N PHE A 19 0.52 -11.36 7.38
CA PHE A 19 1.94 -11.06 7.57
C PHE A 19 2.17 -9.57 7.83
N TYR A 20 1.71 -8.70 6.92
CA TYR A 20 1.93 -7.25 7.07
C TYR A 20 1.10 -6.67 8.21
N SER A 21 -0.09 -7.22 8.51
CA SER A 21 -0.86 -6.78 9.69
C SER A 21 -0.10 -7.05 10.99
N LYS A 22 0.60 -8.19 11.10
CA LYS A 22 1.41 -8.51 12.27
C LYS A 22 2.57 -7.52 12.40
N LEU A 23 3.37 -7.37 11.34
CA LEU A 23 4.50 -6.45 11.29
C LEU A 23 4.10 -5.02 11.70
N LEU A 24 2.99 -4.52 11.17
CA LEU A 24 2.52 -3.15 11.44
C LEU A 24 1.97 -2.98 12.86
N LYS A 25 1.31 -4.00 13.42
CA LYS A 25 0.86 -3.98 14.82
C LYS A 25 2.04 -3.95 15.79
N ASP A 26 3.08 -4.72 15.50
CA ASP A 26 4.30 -4.76 16.31
C ASP A 26 5.04 -3.41 16.32
N ASN A 27 4.69 -2.50 15.40
CA ASN A 27 5.22 -1.14 15.28
C ASN A 27 4.15 -0.06 15.55
N ASP A 28 3.10 -0.39 16.30
CA ASP A 28 2.05 0.54 16.77
C ASP A 28 1.19 1.24 15.70
N PHE A 29 1.14 0.72 14.47
CA PHE A 29 0.28 1.26 13.42
C PHE A 29 -1.20 0.90 13.64
N LYS A 30 -2.09 1.84 13.33
CA LYS A 30 -3.50 1.56 13.04
C LYS A 30 -3.59 0.95 11.63
N ILE A 31 -4.29 -0.16 11.47
CA ILE A 31 -4.37 -0.86 10.18
C ILE A 31 -5.73 -0.69 9.52
N LEU A 32 -5.72 -0.22 8.28
CA LEU A 32 -6.82 -0.26 7.33
C LEU A 32 -6.56 -1.36 6.30
N LYS A 33 -7.64 -1.98 5.80
CA LYS A 33 -7.55 -3.09 4.85
C LYS A 33 -8.49 -2.83 3.68
N ALA A 34 -8.01 -3.12 2.47
CA ALA A 34 -8.81 -3.19 1.26
C ALA A 34 -8.46 -4.48 0.51
N LYS A 35 -9.46 -5.11 -0.11
CA LYS A 35 -9.23 -6.30 -0.94
C LYS A 35 -8.64 -5.93 -2.30
N ASN A 36 -9.18 -4.87 -2.90
CA ASN A 36 -8.77 -4.40 -4.21
C ASN A 36 -8.62 -2.87 -4.21
N LEU A 37 -7.84 -2.35 -5.16
CA LEU A 37 -7.59 -0.92 -5.31
C LEU A 37 -8.85 -0.13 -5.71
N ASN A 38 -9.64 -0.65 -6.63
CA ASN A 38 -10.77 0.09 -7.22
C ASN A 38 -11.87 0.41 -6.20
N THR A 39 -12.22 -0.56 -5.35
CA THR A 39 -13.16 -0.38 -4.24
C THR A 39 -12.62 0.63 -3.23
N TRP A 40 -11.31 0.65 -2.98
CA TRP A 40 -10.71 1.66 -2.12
C TRP A 40 -10.75 3.05 -2.75
N LEU A 41 -10.32 3.19 -4.01
CA LEU A 41 -10.35 4.46 -4.76
C LEU A 41 -11.75 5.06 -4.82
N HIS A 42 -12.77 4.26 -5.15
CA HIS A 42 -14.14 4.74 -5.22
C HIS A 42 -14.63 5.30 -3.86
N LYS A 43 -14.20 4.70 -2.74
CA LYS A 43 -14.54 5.18 -1.40
C LYS A 43 -13.81 6.50 -1.06
N THR A 44 -12.55 6.64 -1.46
CA THR A 44 -11.75 7.84 -1.16
C THR A 44 -12.02 8.99 -2.11
N GLU A 45 -12.41 8.74 -3.35
CA GLU A 45 -12.85 9.78 -4.29
C GLU A 45 -14.13 10.45 -3.81
N ALA A 46 -15.11 9.66 -3.34
CA ALA A 46 -16.36 10.18 -2.81
C ALA A 46 -16.16 11.04 -1.55
N SER A 47 -15.23 10.64 -0.66
CA SER A 47 -14.95 11.35 0.59
C SER A 47 -13.88 12.44 0.45
N ARG A 48 -13.09 12.43 -0.63
CA ARG A 48 -11.89 13.25 -0.85
C ARG A 48 -10.89 13.19 0.31
N GLN A 49 -10.86 12.07 1.04
CA GLN A 49 -10.01 11.88 2.22
C GLN A 49 -9.19 10.60 2.08
N VAL A 50 -7.88 10.73 2.33
CA VAL A 50 -6.92 9.61 2.36
C VAL A 50 -6.32 9.55 3.77
N GLU A 51 -6.68 8.51 4.51
CA GLU A 51 -6.38 8.41 5.95
C GLU A 51 -5.15 7.54 6.27
N PHE A 52 -4.24 7.27 5.33
CA PHE A 52 -3.07 6.41 5.60
C PHE A 52 -1.75 7.13 5.34
N ASP A 53 -0.71 6.79 6.07
CA ASP A 53 0.64 7.34 5.93
C ASP A 53 1.55 6.41 5.13
N ILE A 54 1.34 5.09 5.29
CA ILE A 54 1.99 4.05 4.50
C ILE A 54 0.96 3.08 3.90
N CYS A 55 1.16 2.66 2.65
CA CYS A 55 0.30 1.68 1.97
C CYS A 55 1.12 0.51 1.45
N PHE A 56 0.77 -0.70 1.84
CA PHE A 56 1.31 -1.95 1.31
C PHE A 56 0.40 -2.49 0.23
N VAL A 57 0.96 -2.67 -0.96
CA VAL A 57 0.24 -3.14 -2.14
C VAL A 57 0.76 -4.52 -2.53
N ASP A 58 -0.15 -5.49 -2.64
CA ASP A 58 0.16 -6.80 -3.21
C ASP A 58 0.07 -6.74 -4.74
N ASN A 59 1.24 -6.71 -5.38
CA ASN A 59 1.38 -6.79 -6.84
C ASN A 59 2.15 -8.03 -7.27
N ARG A 60 2.09 -9.12 -6.48
CA ARG A 60 2.84 -10.35 -6.80
C ARG A 60 2.36 -11.01 -8.09
N LEU A 61 1.10 -10.80 -8.47
CA LEU A 61 0.49 -11.30 -9.72
C LEU A 61 0.58 -10.31 -10.89
N GLY A 62 1.17 -9.12 -10.70
CA GLY A 62 1.35 -8.13 -11.78
C GLY A 62 0.08 -7.39 -12.24
N GLY A 63 -1.07 -7.62 -11.59
CA GLY A 63 -2.36 -7.02 -11.98
C GLY A 63 -2.64 -5.64 -11.38
N PHE A 64 -1.74 -5.06 -10.59
CA PHE A 64 -2.03 -3.83 -9.85
C PHE A 64 -1.83 -2.57 -10.70
N GLN A 65 -2.86 -1.73 -10.79
CA GLN A 65 -2.84 -0.50 -11.59
C GLN A 65 -2.22 0.69 -10.84
N PHE A 66 -0.90 0.73 -10.77
CA PHE A 66 -0.16 1.80 -10.08
C PHE A 66 -0.51 3.22 -10.54
N GLY A 67 -0.72 3.42 -11.85
CA GLY A 67 -1.00 4.76 -12.39
C GLY A 67 -2.22 5.44 -11.75
N ALA A 68 -3.30 4.68 -11.52
CA ALA A 68 -4.52 5.20 -10.90
C ALA A 68 -4.29 5.58 -9.43
N LEU A 69 -3.60 4.72 -8.67
CA LEU A 69 -3.25 4.99 -7.28
C LEU A 69 -2.35 6.24 -7.17
N LEU A 70 -1.29 6.32 -7.96
CA LEU A 70 -0.34 7.43 -7.91
C LEU A 70 -1.01 8.77 -8.28
N LYS A 71 -1.88 8.77 -9.29
CA LYS A 71 -2.65 9.98 -9.66
C LYS A 71 -3.53 10.44 -8.50
N HIS A 72 -4.23 9.51 -7.84
CA HIS A 72 -5.07 9.81 -6.69
C HIS A 72 -4.25 10.34 -5.50
N LEU A 73 -3.11 9.70 -5.18
CA LEU A 73 -2.26 10.15 -4.07
C LEU A 73 -1.61 11.49 -4.33
N LYS A 74 -1.14 11.78 -5.55
CA LYS A 74 -0.62 13.12 -5.91
C LYS A 74 -1.64 14.23 -5.65
N GLN A 75 -2.93 13.94 -5.82
CA GLN A 75 -3.99 14.92 -5.62
C GLN A 75 -4.38 15.07 -4.14
N TYR A 76 -4.45 13.98 -3.38
CA TYR A 76 -5.08 13.99 -2.05
C TYR A 76 -4.12 13.73 -0.87
N LYS A 77 -2.98 13.07 -1.10
CA LYS A 77 -1.97 12.79 -0.07
C LYS A 77 -0.58 12.52 -0.67
N PRO A 78 0.10 13.53 -1.23
CA PRO A 78 1.37 13.35 -1.93
C PRO A 78 2.53 12.89 -1.03
N GLN A 79 2.40 13.06 0.29
CA GLN A 79 3.37 12.62 1.29
C GLN A 79 3.24 11.14 1.69
N ALA A 80 2.23 10.43 1.16
CA ALA A 80 2.00 9.04 1.51
C ALA A 80 3.10 8.12 0.94
N ILE A 81 3.58 7.18 1.74
CA ILE A 81 4.54 6.17 1.32
C ILE A 81 3.80 4.98 0.73
N VAL A 82 4.19 4.52 -0.46
CA VAL A 82 3.65 3.30 -1.08
C VAL A 82 4.75 2.26 -1.17
N VAL A 83 4.51 1.13 -0.52
CA VAL A 83 5.32 -0.08 -0.58
C VAL A 83 4.69 -1.04 -1.57
N ASN A 84 5.32 -1.19 -2.72
CA ASN A 84 4.94 -2.18 -3.73
C ASN A 84 5.66 -3.50 -3.44
N VAL A 85 4.89 -4.57 -3.25
CA VAL A 85 5.42 -5.92 -3.07
C VAL A 85 5.15 -6.73 -4.33
N SER A 86 6.19 -6.95 -5.12
CA SER A 86 6.14 -7.72 -6.37
C SER A 86 7.10 -8.91 -6.32
N GLN A 87 6.85 -9.92 -7.17
CA GLN A 87 7.78 -11.04 -7.40
C GLN A 87 8.62 -10.87 -8.68
N ASN A 88 8.19 -10.00 -9.59
CA ASN A 88 8.88 -9.74 -10.84
C ASN A 88 9.90 -8.60 -10.69
N HIS A 89 11.14 -8.87 -11.11
CA HIS A 89 12.31 -7.99 -11.02
C HIS A 89 12.37 -6.94 -12.14
N HIS A 90 11.42 -6.94 -13.08
CA HIS A 90 11.51 -6.17 -14.33
C HIS A 90 10.83 -4.79 -14.28
N TYR A 91 10.57 -4.22 -13.10
CA TYR A 91 9.92 -2.91 -13.00
C TYR A 91 10.93 -1.84 -12.57
N GLU A 92 11.30 -0.95 -13.49
CA GLU A 92 11.99 0.30 -13.17
C GLU A 92 10.98 1.30 -12.59
N PRO A 93 11.18 1.80 -11.36
CA PRO A 93 10.16 2.60 -10.72
C PRO A 93 10.34 4.11 -10.87
N PRO A 94 9.24 4.86 -10.71
CA PRO A 94 9.30 6.28 -10.40
C PRO A 94 9.94 6.52 -9.02
N GLU A 95 10.60 7.67 -8.85
CA GLU A 95 11.45 8.09 -7.70
C GLU A 95 10.84 7.98 -6.28
N TYR A 96 9.54 7.72 -6.15
CA TYR A 96 8.78 7.76 -4.88
C TYR A 96 8.23 6.40 -4.43
N ILE A 97 8.67 5.30 -5.02
CA ILE A 97 8.26 3.94 -4.62
C ILE A 97 9.45 3.18 -4.08
N GLN A 98 9.37 2.70 -2.83
CA GLN A 98 10.35 1.79 -2.25
C GLN A 98 9.92 0.34 -2.51
N PHE A 99 10.81 -0.45 -3.12
CA PHE A 99 10.58 -1.86 -3.42
C PHE A 99 11.22 -2.72 -2.34
N PHE A 100 10.45 -3.69 -1.85
CA PHE A 100 11.00 -4.78 -1.05
C PHE A 100 10.90 -6.05 -1.89
N ASN A 101 12.05 -6.56 -2.31
CA ASN A 101 12.14 -7.83 -3.01
C ASN A 101 12.32 -8.95 -1.98
N LEU A 102 11.34 -9.86 -1.90
CA LEU A 102 11.38 -10.98 -0.96
C LEU A 102 12.34 -12.10 -1.40
N ASN A 103 12.92 -12.01 -2.60
CA ASN A 103 13.85 -13.01 -3.15
C ASN A 103 15.32 -12.60 -3.03
N SER A 104 15.64 -11.48 -2.37
CA SER A 104 17.04 -11.09 -2.13
C SER A 104 17.62 -11.96 -1.01
N PRO A 105 18.69 -12.76 -1.27
CA PRO A 105 19.39 -13.46 -0.21
C PRO A 105 20.04 -12.41 0.72
N THR A 106 19.85 -12.59 2.03
CA THR A 106 20.57 -11.87 3.10
C THR A 106 22.07 -12.08 3.03
#